data_AF-A0AAE0I8N7-F1
#
_entry.id   AF-A0AAE0I8N7-F1
#
_cell.length_a   1.000
_cell.length_b   1.000
_cell.length_c   1.000
_cell.angle_alpha   90.00
_cell.angle_beta   90.00
_cell.angle_gamma   90.00
#
_symmetry.space_group_name_H-M   'P 1'
#
loop_
_entity.id
_entity.type
_entity.pdbx_description
1 polymer ?
#
loop_
_entity_poly.entity_id
_entity_poly.type
_entity_poly.pdbx_seq_one_letter_code
_entity_poly.pdbx_strand_id
1 'polypeptide(L)'
;MLSRAGLRAAQSMPTPFAMVARRGFQTTRAQLSSPYHYAEGPRSNLPFNPKTKFFWLRYLSFCVVGFSAPFGIALWQTYRPRA
;
A
#
# COMPACT_ATOMS: atom_id res chain seq x y z
N MET A 1 -25.30 -14.94 -40.57
CA MET A 1 -24.84 -15.69 -39.39
C MET A 1 -23.48 -15.14 -38.96
N LEU A 2 -23.41 -14.29 -37.94
CA LEU A 2 -22.13 -13.78 -37.44
C LEU A 2 -21.35 -14.93 -36.78
N SER A 3 -20.11 -15.15 -37.24
CA SER A 3 -19.24 -16.22 -36.74
C SER A 3 -18.87 -15.99 -35.28
N ARG A 4 -19.25 -16.92 -34.40
CA ARG A 4 -18.87 -16.93 -32.97
C ARG A 4 -17.35 -16.87 -32.75
N ALA A 5 -16.54 -17.24 -33.74
CA ALA A 5 -15.08 -17.17 -33.67
C ALA A 5 -14.56 -15.72 -33.66
N GLY A 6 -15.17 -14.82 -34.44
CA GLY A 6 -14.76 -13.40 -34.49
C GLY A 6 -15.03 -12.65 -33.19
N LEU A 7 -16.13 -12.98 -32.51
CA LEU A 7 -16.47 -12.39 -31.20
C LEU A 7 -15.49 -12.78 -30.09
N ARG A 8 -15.02 -14.04 -30.06
CA ARG A 8 -14.03 -14.47 -29.06
C ARG A 8 -12.66 -13.82 -29.27
N ALA A 9 -12.24 -13.64 -30.53
CA ALA A 9 -10.99 -12.98 -30.87
C ALA A 9 -10.98 -11.48 -30.48
N ALA A 10 -12.11 -10.78 -30.64
CA ALA A 10 -12.26 -9.40 -30.20
C ALA A 10 -12.28 -9.25 -28.66
N GLN A 11 -12.80 -10.26 -27.94
CA GLN A 11 -12.81 -10.30 -26.46
C GLN A 11 -11.45 -10.69 -25.86
N SER A 12 -10.59 -11.38 -26.62
CA SER A 12 -9.24 -11.77 -26.19
C SER A 12 -8.18 -10.70 -26.44
N MET A 13 -8.58 -9.52 -26.92
CA MET A 13 -7.65 -8.40 -27.09
C MET A 13 -7.27 -7.85 -25.71
N PRO A 14 -6.00 -8.01 -25.26
CA PRO A 14 -5.59 -7.49 -23.96
C PRO A 14 -5.76 -5.97 -23.99
N THR A 15 -6.53 -5.42 -23.07
CA THR A 15 -6.61 -3.97 -22.90
C THR A 15 -5.20 -3.43 -22.67
N PRO A 16 -4.80 -2.31 -23.30
CA PRO A 16 -3.43 -1.79 -23.20
C PRO A 16 -3.01 -1.54 -21.74
N PHE A 17 -3.97 -1.17 -20.89
CA PHE A 17 -3.79 -1.03 -19.44
C PHE A 17 -3.34 -2.33 -18.75
N ALA A 18 -3.87 -3.49 -19.14
CA ALA A 18 -3.49 -4.78 -18.57
C ALA A 18 -2.07 -5.21 -18.96
N MET A 19 -1.57 -4.77 -20.12
CA MET A 19 -0.20 -5.07 -20.57
C MET A 19 0.83 -4.13 -19.93
N VAL A 20 0.49 -2.85 -19.71
CA VAL A 20 1.35 -1.88 -19.01
C VAL A 20 1.47 -2.22 -17.52
N ALA A 21 0.40 -2.66 -16.85
CA ALA A 21 0.44 -3.07 -15.44
C ALA A 21 1.32 -4.30 -15.17
N ARG A 22 1.59 -5.15 -16.19
CA ARG A 22 2.47 -6.31 -16.08
C ARG A 22 3.95 -5.98 -16.30
N ARG A 23 4.26 -4.82 -16.87
CA ARG A 23 5.63 -4.30 -16.88
C ARG A 23 5.85 -3.71 -15.50
N GLY A 24 6.48 -4.48 -14.61
CA GLY A 24 6.89 -4.04 -13.28
C GLY A 24 7.90 -2.90 -13.39
N PHE A 25 7.45 -1.71 -13.76
CA PHE A 25 8.21 -0.47 -13.86
C PHE A 25 8.56 -0.01 -12.44
N GLN A 26 9.52 -0.70 -11.83
CA GLN A 26 10.15 -0.27 -10.60
C GLN A 26 11.29 0.67 -11.01
N THR A 27 11.31 1.88 -10.44
CA THR A 27 12.43 2.82 -10.62
C THR A 27 13.65 2.43 -9.78
N THR A 28 13.45 1.57 -8.78
CA THR A 28 14.49 1.08 -7.88
C THR A 28 15.25 -0.07 -8.52
N ARG A 29 16.57 0.08 -8.69
CA ARG A 29 17.45 -1.03 -9.08
C ARG A 29 17.51 -2.08 -7.97
N ALA A 30 17.59 -3.35 -8.34
CA ALA A 30 17.81 -4.44 -7.38
C ALA A 30 19.15 -4.23 -6.65
N GLN A 31 19.13 -4.19 -5.32
CA GLN A 31 20.34 -4.14 -4.48
C GLN A 31 20.72 -5.56 -4.04
N LEU A 32 21.43 -6.27 -4.93
CA LEU A 32 21.88 -7.65 -4.70
C LEU A 32 23.21 -7.76 -3.94
N SER A 33 23.76 -6.64 -3.47
CA SER A 33 25.07 -6.59 -2.79
C SER A 33 25.02 -6.97 -1.30
N SER A 34 23.82 -7.14 -0.74
CA SER A 34 23.64 -7.49 0.68
C SER A 34 23.87 -9.00 0.90
N PRO A 35 24.68 -9.40 1.89
CA PRO A 35 24.79 -10.79 2.32
C PRO A 35 23.47 -11.39 2.83
N TYR A 36 22.52 -10.52 3.21
CA TYR A 36 21.18 -10.90 3.66
C TYR A 36 20.16 -10.74 2.55
N HIS A 37 19.41 -11.81 2.26
CA HIS A 37 18.25 -11.80 1.38
C HIS A 37 17.01 -11.29 2.13
N TYR A 38 16.54 -10.10 1.76
CA TYR A 38 15.27 -9.60 2.24
C TYR A 38 14.15 -10.01 1.32
N ALA A 39 12.92 -10.03 1.84
CA ALA A 39 11.76 -10.24 0.99
C ALA A 39 11.72 -9.15 -0.09
N GLU A 40 11.65 -9.57 -1.35
CA GLU A 40 11.49 -8.67 -2.49
C GLU A 40 10.03 -8.66 -2.96
N GLY A 41 9.66 -7.60 -3.68
CA GLY A 41 8.35 -7.45 -4.30
C GLY A 41 7.44 -6.41 -3.65
N PRO A 42 6.22 -6.23 -4.17
CA PRO A 42 5.33 -5.17 -3.70
C PRO A 42 5.05 -5.28 -2.20
N ARG A 43 5.24 -4.17 -1.49
CA ARG A 43 4.97 -4.01 -0.04
C ARG A 43 5.97 -4.72 0.88
N SER A 44 7.02 -5.34 0.36
CA SER A 44 8.07 -5.95 1.20
C SER A 44 8.96 -4.92 1.89
N ASN A 45 8.94 -3.67 1.42
CA ASN A 45 9.61 -2.52 2.01
C ASN A 45 8.78 -1.80 3.10
N LEU A 46 7.55 -2.24 3.36
CA LEU A 46 6.69 -1.59 4.34
C LEU A 46 6.99 -2.15 5.74
N PRO A 47 7.19 -1.28 6.75
CA PRO A 47 7.40 -1.72 8.13
C PRO A 47 6.10 -2.19 8.83
N PHE A 48 4.99 -2.33 8.10
CA PHE A 48 3.70 -2.76 8.61
C PHE A 48 3.01 -3.69 7.61
N ASN A 49 2.09 -4.53 8.10
CA ASN A 49 1.31 -5.44 7.27
C ASN A 49 -0.04 -4.82 6.85
N PRO A 50 -0.20 -4.47 5.57
CA PRO A 50 -1.42 -3.87 5.05
C PRO A 50 -2.47 -4.88 4.54
N LYS A 51 -2.28 -6.19 4.74
CA LYS A 51 -3.20 -7.25 4.30
C LYS A 51 -4.14 -7.76 5.40
N THR A 52 -4.12 -7.16 6.58
CA THR A 52 -5.04 -7.55 7.67
C THR A 52 -6.47 -7.11 7.37
N LYS A 53 -7.47 -7.92 7.75
CA LYS A 53 -8.92 -7.65 7.54
C LYS A 53 -9.33 -6.23 7.95
N PHE A 54 -8.77 -5.73 9.05
CA PHE A 54 -9.06 -4.40 9.59
C PHE A 54 -7.90 -3.42 9.41
N PHE A 55 -7.14 -3.52 8.31
CA PHE A 55 -6.02 -2.60 8.07
C PHE A 55 -6.47 -1.14 8.01
N TRP A 56 -7.63 -0.86 7.41
CA TRP A 56 -8.18 0.50 7.32
C TRP A 56 -8.35 1.12 8.71
N LEU A 57 -8.85 0.35 9.68
CA LEU A 57 -9.04 0.82 11.05
C LEU A 57 -7.70 1.11 11.70
N ARG A 58 -6.74 0.19 11.60
CA ARG A 58 -5.38 0.37 12.14
C ARG A 58 -4.69 1.61 11.58
N TYR A 59 -4.82 1.82 10.27
CA TYR A 59 -4.24 2.97 9.58
C TYR A 59 -4.88 4.28 10.03
N LEU A 60 -6.22 4.34 10.10
CA LEU A 60 -6.92 5.53 10.60
C LEU A 60 -6.58 5.81 12.07
N SER A 61 -6.54 4.78 12.92
CA SER A 61 -6.15 4.94 14.33
C SER A 61 -4.75 5.52 14.46
N PHE A 62 -3.77 5.04 13.67
CA PHE A 62 -2.42 5.61 13.66
C PHE A 62 -2.44 7.12 13.34
N CYS A 63 -3.17 7.51 12.30
CA CYS A 63 -3.31 8.92 11.93
C CYS A 63 -3.99 9.74 13.02
N VAL A 64 -5.11 9.25 13.57
CA VAL A 64 -5.89 9.96 14.60
C VAL A 64 -5.08 10.13 15.87
N VAL A 65 -4.32 9.12 16.31
CA VAL A 65 -3.47 9.21 17.50
C VAL A 65 -2.34 10.22 17.28
N GLY A 66 -1.63 10.14 16.16
CA GLY A 66 -0.56 11.10 15.85
C GLY A 66 -1.06 12.54 15.74
N PHE A 67 -2.21 12.73 15.09
CA PHE A 67 -2.84 14.05 14.97
C PHE A 67 -3.36 14.59 16.30
N SER A 68 -3.96 13.74 17.15
CA SER A 68 -4.56 14.17 18.41
C SER A 68 -3.55 14.32 19.55
N ALA A 69 -2.36 13.75 19.44
CA ALA A 69 -1.29 13.80 20.44
C ALA A 69 -1.01 15.22 20.99
N PRO A 70 -0.73 16.25 20.17
CA PRO A 70 -0.46 17.61 20.70
C PRO A 70 -1.65 18.19 21.49
N PHE A 71 -2.89 17.92 21.09
CA PHE A 71 -4.08 18.40 21.79
C PHE A 71 -4.29 17.69 23.14
N GLY A 72 -4.09 16.37 23.17
CA GLY A 72 -4.12 15.60 24.41
C GLY A 72 -3.05 16.08 25.40
N ILE A 73 -1.84 16.38 24.90
CA ILE A 73 -0.77 16.96 25.71
C ILE A 73 -1.19 18.35 26.22
N ALA A 74 -1.73 19.22 25.37
CA ALA A 74 -2.16 20.55 25.79
C ALA A 74 -3.22 20.51 26.91
N LEU A 75 -4.21 19.62 26.79
CA LEU A 75 -5.20 19.38 27.85
C LEU A 75 -4.53 18.93 29.15
N TRP A 76 -3.63 17.96 29.08
CA TRP A 76 -2.87 17.51 30.26
C TRP A 76 -2.08 18.65 30.91
N GLN A 77 -1.38 19.45 30.11
CA GLN A 77 -0.60 20.60 30.57
C GLN A 77 -1.49 21.66 31.24
N THR A 78 -2.75 21.78 30.82
CA THR A 78 -3.72 22.74 31.37
C THR A 78 -4.23 22.30 32.74
N TYR A 79 -4.52 21.01 32.92
CA TYR A 79 -5.15 20.47 34.13
C TYR A 79 -4.19 19.86 35.14
N ARG A 80 -2.92 19.64 34.77
CA ARG A 80 -1.93 19.12 35.73
C ARG A 80 -1.75 20.10 36.89
N PRO A 81 -1.69 19.64 38.15
CA PRO A 81 -1.35 20.50 39.28
C PRO A 81 0.04 21.12 39.09
N ARG A 82 0.18 22.39 39.46
CA ARG A 82 1.50 23.02 39.58
C ARG A 82 1.98 22.78 41.02
N ALA A 83 3.23 22.35 41.16
CA ALA A 83 3.91 22.33 42.45
C ALA A 83 4.28 23.75 42.88
#